data_AF-G7TB50-F1
#
_entry.id   AF-G7TB50-F1
#
_cell.length_a   1.000
_cell.length_b   1.000
_cell.length_c   1.000
_cell.angle_alpha   90.00
_cell.angle_beta   90.00
_cell.angle_gamma   90.00
#
_symmetry.space_group_name_H-M   'P 1'
#
loop_
_entity.id
_entity.type
_entity.pdbx_description
1 polymer ?
#
loop_
_entity_poly.entity_id
_entity_poly.type
_entity_poly.pdbx_seq_one_letter_code
_entity_poly.pdbx_strand_id
1 'polypeptide(L)'
;MRERIGVWLERAQRLLTQRPKDKQKLYALHAPEVECISKGKASSPYEFGVKVGIAVSARKGLIVGARSFPGNPYDGDTLAEQLEQARGLLQDVDVIPQVAIVDLGYRGRDVEGVQILHRGKAKTLTRRQWRWIKRRQAVEPVIGHLKQDCRLNRCHLKGAQGDALHVLGCAAGDNLRWLLRWIACLRAWLQVVRARSSTPSSIMWPANMAPEV
;
A
#
# COMPACT_ATOMS: atom_id res chain seq x y z
N MET A 1 -13.96 -17.38 35.37
CA MET A 1 -14.20 -15.98 35.80
C MET A 1 -12.96 -15.35 36.44
N ARG A 2 -12.34 -15.97 37.45
CA ARG A 2 -11.13 -15.45 38.11
C ARG A 2 -9.95 -15.18 37.15
N GLU A 3 -9.63 -16.11 36.25
CA GLU A 3 -8.54 -15.91 35.28
C GLU A 3 -8.80 -14.76 34.30
N ARG A 4 -10.04 -14.63 33.81
CA ARG A 4 -10.43 -13.52 32.91
C ARG A 4 -10.26 -12.17 33.58
N ILE A 5 -10.62 -12.04 34.87
CA ILE A 5 -10.44 -10.81 35.63
C ILE A 5 -8.94 -10.58 35.91
N GLY A 6 -8.19 -11.65 36.21
CA GLY A 6 -6.75 -11.59 36.46
C GLY A 6 -5.97 -10.88 35.35
N VAL A 7 -6.24 -11.23 34.08
CA VAL A 7 -5.58 -10.59 32.93
C VAL A 7 -5.85 -9.08 32.87
N TRP A 8 -7.07 -8.65 33.20
CA TRP A 8 -7.40 -7.21 33.21
C TRP A 8 -6.77 -6.47 34.38
N LEU A 9 -6.71 -7.10 35.56
CA LEU A 9 -6.05 -6.55 36.74
C LEU A 9 -4.55 -6.40 36.51
N GLU A 10 -3.90 -7.40 35.92
CA GLU A 10 -2.47 -7.36 35.58
C GLU A 10 -2.17 -6.20 34.59
N ARG A 11 -2.99 -6.06 33.55
CA ARG A 11 -2.86 -4.97 32.57
C ARG A 11 -3.11 -3.60 33.22
N ALA A 12 -4.12 -3.47 34.08
CA ALA A 12 -4.40 -2.24 34.80
C ALA A 12 -3.25 -1.86 35.73
N GLN A 13 -2.70 -2.82 36.47
CA GLN A 13 -1.53 -2.63 37.32
C GLN A 13 -0.32 -2.19 36.50
N ARG A 14 -0.05 -2.84 35.35
CA ARG A 14 1.03 -2.44 34.44
C ARG A 14 0.87 -1.00 33.94
N LEU A 15 -0.34 -0.58 33.59
CA LEU A 15 -0.60 0.82 33.19
C LEU A 15 -0.32 1.81 34.31
N LEU A 16 -0.61 1.45 35.57
CA LEU A 16 -0.35 2.29 36.74
C LEU A 16 1.13 2.37 37.09
N THR A 17 1.88 1.27 36.93
CA THR A 17 3.29 1.19 37.35
C THR A 17 4.29 1.60 36.27
N GLN A 18 3.90 1.55 34.99
CA GLN A 18 4.82 1.84 33.88
C GLN A 18 5.28 3.30 33.87
N ARG A 19 6.57 3.52 33.62
CA ARG A 19 7.21 4.84 33.55
C ARG A 19 7.46 5.27 32.10
N PRO A 20 7.75 6.56 31.84
CA PRO A 20 7.99 7.07 30.49
C PRO A 20 9.05 6.30 29.68
N LYS A 21 10.13 5.85 30.32
CA LYS A 21 11.29 5.19 29.67
C LYS A 21 11.27 3.66 29.73
N ASP A 22 10.20 3.07 30.26
CA ASP A 22 10.12 1.62 30.35
C ASP A 22 10.05 0.99 28.96
N LYS A 23 10.69 -0.17 28.80
CA LYS A 23 10.58 -0.97 27.58
C LYS A 23 9.23 -1.71 27.58
N GLN A 24 8.71 -2.01 26.39
CA GLN A 24 7.44 -2.74 26.21
C GLN A 24 6.32 -2.09 27.04
N LYS A 25 5.91 -0.87 26.71
CA LYS A 25 4.80 -0.22 27.42
C LYS A 25 3.47 -0.73 26.92
N LEU A 26 2.48 -0.77 27.80
CA LEU A 26 1.10 -1.05 27.44
C LEU A 26 0.44 0.25 26.97
N TYR A 27 0.05 0.30 25.69
CA TYR A 27 -0.59 1.47 25.08
C TYR A 27 -2.12 1.34 24.97
N ALA A 28 -2.65 0.11 24.89
CA ALA A 28 -4.08 -0.15 24.87
C ALA A 28 -4.43 -1.31 25.80
N LEU A 29 -5.34 -1.07 26.75
CA LEU A 29 -5.76 -2.09 27.72
C LEU A 29 -6.33 -3.34 27.03
N HIS A 30 -7.09 -3.14 25.96
CA HIS A 30 -7.78 -4.21 25.22
C HIS A 30 -6.89 -4.90 24.17
N ALA A 31 -5.75 -4.31 23.80
CA ALA A 31 -4.87 -4.78 22.74
C ALA A 31 -3.39 -4.56 23.16
N PRO A 32 -2.82 -5.48 23.97
CA PRO A 32 -1.45 -5.35 24.46
C PRO A 32 -0.36 -5.42 23.38
N GLU A 33 -0.70 -5.89 22.19
CA GLU A 33 0.13 -5.95 20.99
C GLU A 33 0.34 -4.58 20.32
N VAL A 34 -0.45 -3.56 20.67
CA VAL A 34 -0.34 -2.23 20.05
C VAL A 34 0.99 -1.59 20.42
N GLU A 35 1.73 -1.15 19.40
CA GLU A 35 3.00 -0.46 19.55
C GLU A 35 2.85 1.04 19.36
N CYS A 36 3.84 1.79 19.86
CA CYS A 36 4.00 3.22 19.58
C CYS A 36 5.11 3.41 18.55
N ILE A 37 4.78 4.08 17.45
CA ILE A 37 5.65 4.31 16.30
C ILE A 37 5.87 5.82 16.15
N SER A 38 7.12 6.27 16.27
CA SER A 38 7.46 7.67 16.09
C SER A 38 7.36 8.07 14.62
N LYS A 39 6.58 9.12 14.29
CA LYS A 39 6.44 9.62 12.91
C LYS A 39 7.49 10.66 12.50
N GLY A 40 8.21 11.23 13.45
CA GLY A 40 9.10 12.38 13.19
C GLY A 40 8.38 13.64 12.70
N LYS A 41 7.05 13.74 12.88
CA LYS A 41 6.23 14.89 12.48
C LYS A 41 5.83 15.70 13.71
N ALA A 42 6.04 17.02 13.67
CA ALA A 42 5.78 17.91 14.82
C ALA A 42 4.29 17.92 15.26
N SER A 43 3.35 17.88 14.31
CA SER A 43 1.91 17.93 14.60
C SER A 43 1.32 16.61 15.12
N SER A 44 1.95 15.48 14.80
CA SER A 44 1.52 14.14 15.23
C SER A 44 2.74 13.25 15.44
N PRO A 45 3.41 13.35 16.60
CA PRO A 45 4.72 12.73 16.82
C PRO A 45 4.66 11.20 16.86
N TYR A 46 3.49 10.61 17.15
CA TYR A 46 3.32 9.16 17.34
C TYR A 46 2.13 8.61 16.53
N GLU A 47 2.29 7.41 15.99
CA GLU A 47 1.21 6.49 15.60
C GLU A 47 1.13 5.35 16.61
N PHE A 48 -0.07 4.80 16.80
CA PHE A 48 -0.28 3.61 17.59
C PHE A 48 -0.82 2.51 16.69
N GLY A 49 -0.23 1.33 16.76
CA GLY A 49 -0.62 0.17 15.97
C GLY A 49 0.59 -0.70 15.63
N VAL A 50 0.43 -1.56 14.64
CA VAL A 50 1.50 -2.42 14.12
C VAL A 50 2.06 -1.81 12.85
N LYS A 51 3.38 -1.92 12.66
CA LYS A 51 4.03 -1.43 11.44
C LYS A 51 3.55 -2.22 10.22
N VAL A 52 3.39 -1.55 9.08
CA VAL A 52 2.91 -2.16 7.85
C VAL A 52 3.84 -1.81 6.69
N GLY A 53 4.27 -2.82 5.94
CA GLY A 53 4.98 -2.66 4.67
C GLY A 53 4.04 -2.85 3.49
N ILE A 54 4.07 -1.91 2.55
CA ILE A 54 3.32 -1.97 1.29
C ILE A 54 4.31 -1.99 0.13
N ALA A 55 4.19 -3.00 -0.72
CA ALA A 55 4.95 -3.14 -1.96
C ALA A 55 4.04 -2.86 -3.16
N VAL A 56 4.47 -1.95 -4.03
CA VAL A 56 3.68 -1.48 -5.17
C VAL A 56 4.48 -1.67 -6.46
N SER A 57 3.80 -2.12 -7.52
CA SER A 57 4.38 -2.23 -8.85
C SER A 57 4.87 -0.87 -9.37
N ALA A 58 6.11 -0.83 -9.85
CA ALA A 58 6.79 0.42 -10.22
C ALA A 58 6.13 1.20 -11.38
N ARG A 59 5.28 0.56 -12.19
CA ARG A 59 4.68 1.18 -13.40
C ARG A 59 3.22 1.57 -13.23
N LYS A 60 2.41 0.73 -12.58
CA LYS A 60 0.95 0.84 -12.61
C LYS A 60 0.32 1.15 -11.26
N GLY A 61 1.11 1.12 -10.17
CA GLY A 61 0.58 1.43 -8.84
C GLY A 61 -0.21 0.28 -8.21
N LEU A 62 -0.24 -0.90 -8.83
CA LEU A 62 -0.89 -2.09 -8.27
C LEU A 62 -0.11 -2.57 -7.03
N ILE A 63 -0.81 -2.85 -5.94
CA ILE A 63 -0.20 -3.40 -4.72
C ILE A 63 0.08 -4.89 -4.96
N VAL A 64 1.32 -5.29 -4.72
CA VAL A 64 1.82 -6.67 -4.92
C VAL A 64 2.35 -7.29 -3.63
N GLY A 65 2.33 -6.55 -2.53
CA GLY A 65 2.68 -7.03 -1.20
C GLY A 65 2.13 -6.09 -0.14
N ALA A 66 1.64 -6.65 0.96
CA ALA A 66 1.06 -5.92 2.08
C ALA A 66 1.22 -6.77 3.35
N ARG A 67 2.19 -6.43 4.20
CA ARG A 67 2.59 -7.23 5.38
C ARG A 67 2.54 -6.39 6.64
N SER A 68 2.08 -6.97 7.74
CA SER A 68 2.23 -6.40 9.09
C SER A 68 3.53 -6.90 9.73
N PHE A 69 4.15 -6.04 10.54
CA PHE A 69 5.43 -6.28 11.20
C PHE A 69 5.30 -5.98 12.70
N PRO A 70 4.86 -6.96 13.51
CA PRO A 70 4.83 -6.83 14.96
C PRO A 70 6.26 -6.79 15.54
N GLY A 71 6.40 -6.23 16.74
CA GLY A 71 7.66 -5.99 17.44
C GLY A 71 8.31 -4.63 17.17
N ASN A 72 7.65 -3.71 16.46
CA ASN A 72 8.17 -2.43 15.98
C ASN A 72 9.60 -2.54 15.42
N PRO A 73 9.86 -3.42 14.43
CA PRO A 73 11.18 -3.61 13.87
C PRO A 73 11.65 -2.34 13.17
N TYR A 74 12.97 -2.15 13.06
CA TYR A 74 13.51 -1.07 12.25
C TYR A 74 13.14 -1.27 10.77
N ASP A 75 12.78 -0.20 10.06
CA ASP A 75 12.23 -0.31 8.70
C ASP A 75 13.16 -1.10 7.77
N GLY A 76 14.47 -0.85 7.85
CA GLY A 76 15.47 -1.56 7.05
C GLY A 76 15.45 -3.08 7.20
N ASP A 77 15.03 -3.59 8.36
CA ASP A 77 15.02 -5.03 8.66
C ASP A 77 13.80 -5.74 8.08
N THR A 78 12.79 -4.98 7.65
CA THR A 78 11.54 -5.54 7.11
C THR A 78 11.63 -5.93 5.63
N LEU A 79 12.71 -5.54 4.93
CA LEU A 79 12.79 -5.65 3.47
C LEU A 79 12.76 -7.09 2.96
N ALA A 80 13.52 -7.98 3.60
CA ALA A 80 13.61 -9.38 3.18
C ALA A 80 12.24 -10.07 3.30
N GLU A 81 11.60 -9.93 4.45
CA GLU A 81 10.25 -10.47 4.71
C GLU A 81 9.17 -9.85 3.80
N GLN A 82 9.28 -8.55 3.50
CA GLN A 82 8.36 -7.90 2.56
C GLN A 82 8.50 -8.46 1.15
N LEU A 83 9.74 -8.69 0.69
CA LEU A 83 10.03 -9.27 -0.62
C LEU A 83 9.63 -10.74 -0.69
N GLU A 84 9.83 -11.50 0.39
CA GLU A 84 9.35 -12.88 0.52
C GLU A 84 7.83 -12.93 0.33
N GLN A 85 7.09 -12.08 1.04
CA GLN A 85 5.63 -12.02 0.88
C GLN A 85 5.23 -11.63 -0.55
N ALA A 86 5.88 -10.63 -1.13
CA ALA A 86 5.59 -10.21 -2.50
C ALA A 86 5.87 -11.34 -3.52
N ARG A 87 6.94 -12.12 -3.33
CA ARG A 87 7.24 -13.32 -4.14
C ARG A 87 6.13 -14.36 -3.99
N GLY A 88 5.71 -14.65 -2.76
CA GLY A 88 4.62 -15.60 -2.50
C GLY A 88 3.30 -15.20 -3.16
N LEU A 89 2.93 -13.91 -3.11
CA LEU A 89 1.71 -13.42 -3.76
C LEU A 89 1.79 -13.38 -5.30
N LEU A 90 2.99 -13.38 -5.86
CA LEU A 90 3.23 -13.35 -7.30
C LEU A 90 3.57 -14.72 -7.89
N GLN A 91 3.61 -15.78 -7.08
CA GLN A 91 4.01 -17.11 -7.52
C GLN A 91 3.12 -17.66 -8.66
N ASP A 92 1.81 -17.41 -8.58
CA ASP A 92 0.83 -17.96 -9.55
C ASP A 92 0.88 -17.24 -10.91
N VAL A 93 1.56 -16.09 -10.99
CA VAL A 93 1.73 -15.31 -12.22
C VAL A 93 3.15 -15.37 -12.78
N ASP A 94 4.01 -16.23 -12.20
CA ASP A 94 5.41 -16.43 -12.60
C ASP A 94 6.24 -15.14 -12.67
N VAL A 95 6.02 -14.23 -11.71
CA VAL A 95 6.74 -12.95 -11.62
C VAL A 95 7.65 -12.94 -10.39
N ILE A 96 8.96 -12.87 -10.63
CA ILE A 96 9.96 -12.70 -9.58
C ILE A 96 10.42 -11.23 -9.53
N PRO A 97 10.25 -10.50 -8.40
CA PRO A 97 10.75 -9.15 -8.26
C PRO A 97 12.28 -9.09 -8.32
N GLN A 98 12.83 -8.58 -9.43
CA GLN A 98 14.29 -8.43 -9.62
C GLN A 98 14.83 -7.10 -9.09
N VAL A 99 13.98 -6.08 -8.95
CA VAL A 99 14.38 -4.72 -8.57
C VAL A 99 13.43 -4.18 -7.51
N ALA A 100 13.97 -3.74 -6.38
CA ALA A 100 13.24 -3.08 -5.31
C ALA A 100 13.63 -1.61 -5.23
N ILE A 101 12.63 -0.71 -5.30
CA ILE A 101 12.85 0.73 -5.18
C ILE A 101 12.37 1.16 -3.78
N VAL A 102 13.31 1.55 -2.92
CA VAL A 102 13.06 1.72 -1.49
C VAL A 102 13.45 3.10 -0.98
N ASP A 103 12.96 3.44 0.20
CA ASP A 103 13.36 4.66 0.92
C ASP A 103 14.81 4.61 1.40
N LEU A 104 15.34 5.77 1.81
CA LEU A 104 16.70 5.84 2.35
C LEU A 104 16.88 5.02 3.64
N GLY A 105 15.82 4.77 4.41
CA GLY A 105 15.88 3.96 5.64
C GLY A 105 16.35 2.52 5.42
N TYR A 106 16.27 2.02 4.18
CA TYR A 106 16.74 0.69 3.79
C TYR A 106 18.21 0.66 3.35
N ARG A 107 18.95 1.76 3.57
CA ARG A 107 20.37 1.85 3.21
C ARG A 107 21.18 0.77 3.93
N GLY A 108 22.06 0.10 3.18
CA GLY A 108 22.97 -0.92 3.72
C GLY A 108 22.35 -2.30 3.86
N ARG A 109 21.09 -2.47 3.44
CA ARG A 109 20.41 -3.75 3.39
C ARG A 109 20.56 -4.34 1.99
N ASP A 110 20.79 -5.65 1.95
CA ASP A 110 20.88 -6.42 0.71
C ASP A 110 19.99 -7.65 0.81
N VAL A 111 19.42 -8.05 -0.33
CA VAL A 111 18.55 -9.23 -0.43
C VAL A 111 18.94 -9.98 -1.70
N GLU A 112 19.24 -11.27 -1.53
CA GLU A 112 19.77 -12.10 -2.61
C GLU A 112 18.82 -12.13 -3.83
N GLY A 113 19.41 -11.93 -5.00
CA GLY A 113 18.68 -11.91 -6.28
C GLY A 113 17.83 -10.65 -6.51
N VAL A 114 17.91 -9.61 -5.68
CA VAL A 114 17.14 -8.36 -5.86
C VAL A 114 18.05 -7.14 -5.87
N GLN A 115 18.02 -6.38 -6.97
CA GLN A 115 18.71 -5.10 -7.03
C GLN A 115 17.95 -4.03 -6.23
N ILE A 116 18.56 -3.54 -5.15
CA ILE A 116 17.97 -2.49 -4.32
C ILE A 116 18.42 -1.10 -4.79
N LEU A 117 17.44 -0.27 -5.17
CA LEU A 117 17.61 1.10 -5.62
C LEU A 117 17.05 2.08 -4.58
N HIS A 118 17.88 3.03 -4.16
CA HIS A 118 17.48 4.13 -3.25
C HIS A 118 18.29 5.39 -3.55
N ARG A 119 17.83 6.54 -3.07
CA ARG A 119 18.45 7.86 -3.36
C ARG A 119 19.93 7.97 -2.96
N GLY A 120 20.39 7.15 -2.02
CA GLY A 120 21.78 7.14 -1.54
C GLY A 120 22.79 6.59 -2.56
N LYS A 121 22.32 5.90 -3.61
CA LYS A 121 23.16 5.40 -4.71
C LYS A 121 23.24 6.38 -5.89
N ALA A 122 22.86 7.65 -5.72
CA ALA A 122 22.77 8.64 -6.82
C ALA A 122 23.95 8.63 -7.81
N LYS A 123 25.18 8.48 -7.32
CA LYS A 123 26.40 8.48 -8.15
C LYS A 123 26.56 7.25 -9.06
N THR A 124 25.95 6.12 -8.72
CA THR A 124 26.08 4.86 -9.47
C THR A 124 24.85 4.53 -10.32
N LEU A 125 23.82 5.38 -10.28
CA LEU A 125 22.54 5.11 -10.94
C LEU A 125 22.49 5.64 -12.37
N THR A 126 21.93 4.83 -13.26
CA THR A 126 21.60 5.26 -14.62
C THR A 126 20.47 6.29 -14.62
N ARG A 127 20.36 7.10 -15.68
CA ARG A 127 19.24 8.05 -15.88
C ARG A 127 17.86 7.38 -15.79
N ARG A 128 17.75 6.11 -16.20
CA ARG A 128 16.50 5.32 -16.12
C ARG A 128 16.17 4.95 -14.68
N GLN A 129 17.14 4.43 -13.93
CA GLN A 129 16.94 4.09 -12.51
C GLN A 129 16.63 5.35 -11.68
N TRP A 130 17.25 6.49 -12.00
CA TRP A 130 16.92 7.75 -11.34
C TRP A 130 15.46 8.18 -11.55
N ARG A 131 14.91 8.00 -12.76
CA ARG A 131 13.48 8.23 -13.02
C ARG A 131 12.58 7.31 -12.20
N TRP A 132 12.98 6.05 -11.99
CA TRP A 132 12.25 5.12 -11.13
C TRP A 132 12.25 5.55 -9.67
N ILE A 133 13.40 6.00 -9.14
CA ILE A 133 13.47 6.54 -7.77
C ILE A 133 12.58 7.78 -7.63
N LYS A 134 12.56 8.69 -8.61
CA LYS A 134 11.63 9.82 -8.59
C LYS A 134 10.17 9.38 -8.56
N ARG A 135 9.81 8.36 -9.33
CA ARG A 135 8.45 7.79 -9.36
C ARG A 135 8.06 7.04 -8.09
N ARG A 136 9.00 6.59 -7.26
CA ARG A 136 8.70 5.93 -5.98
C ARG A 136 7.78 6.75 -5.10
N GLN A 137 7.84 8.08 -5.18
CA GLN A 137 6.93 8.99 -4.46
C GLN A 137 5.45 8.72 -4.75
N ALA A 138 5.11 8.04 -5.85
CA ALA A 138 3.75 7.60 -6.14
C ALA A 138 3.22 6.55 -5.14
N VAL A 139 4.07 5.95 -4.30
CA VAL A 139 3.62 5.06 -3.21
C VAL A 139 2.92 5.84 -2.09
N GLU A 140 3.27 7.11 -1.88
CA GLU A 140 2.69 7.92 -0.81
C GLU A 140 1.17 8.15 -1.03
N PRO A 141 0.70 8.51 -2.25
CA PRO A 141 -0.73 8.50 -2.56
C PRO A 141 -1.41 7.14 -2.33
N VAL A 142 -0.76 6.03 -2.68
CA VAL A 142 -1.33 4.67 -2.47
C VAL A 142 -1.51 4.40 -0.98
N ILE A 143 -0.50 4.70 -0.16
CA ILE A 143 -0.61 4.60 1.31
C ILE A 143 -1.70 5.53 1.84
N GLY A 144 -1.83 6.74 1.27
CA GLY A 144 -2.91 7.68 1.56
C GLY A 144 -4.30 7.09 1.31
N HIS A 145 -4.52 6.51 0.12
CA HIS A 145 -5.78 5.83 -0.22
C HIS A 145 -6.04 4.62 0.69
N LEU A 146 -5.02 3.82 0.99
CA LEU A 146 -5.18 2.71 1.93
C LEU A 146 -5.66 3.19 3.30
N LYS A 147 -5.05 4.27 3.80
CA LYS A 147 -5.43 4.89 5.09
C LYS A 147 -6.85 5.44 5.06
N GLN A 148 -7.21 6.21 4.04
CA GLN A 148 -8.50 6.94 3.97
C GLN A 148 -9.65 6.09 3.42
N ASP A 149 -9.46 5.42 2.28
CA ASP A 149 -10.51 4.73 1.53
C ASP A 149 -10.67 3.25 1.91
N CYS A 150 -9.58 2.65 2.39
CA CYS A 150 -9.53 1.23 2.75
C CYS A 150 -9.37 0.99 4.26
N ARG A 151 -9.50 2.04 5.09
CA ARG A 151 -9.51 1.98 6.56
C ARG A 151 -8.24 1.45 7.21
N LEU A 152 -7.09 1.48 6.52
CA LEU A 152 -5.80 1.06 7.09
C LEU A 152 -5.44 1.83 8.37
N ASN A 153 -5.99 3.03 8.56
CA ASN A 153 -5.82 3.83 9.78
C ASN A 153 -6.31 3.16 11.08
N ARG A 154 -7.23 2.18 11.01
CA ARG A 154 -7.77 1.52 12.20
C ARG A 154 -8.12 0.05 11.93
N CYS A 155 -7.34 -0.85 12.53
CA CYS A 155 -7.67 -2.26 12.57
C CYS A 155 -8.80 -2.52 13.58
N HIS A 156 -9.80 -3.31 13.16
CA HIS A 156 -10.91 -3.76 14.01
C HIS A 156 -10.81 -5.26 14.33
N LEU A 157 -9.83 -5.95 13.74
CA LEU A 157 -9.53 -7.35 14.00
C LEU A 157 -8.60 -7.44 15.22
N LYS A 158 -8.60 -8.59 15.90
CA LYS A 158 -7.87 -8.79 17.15
C LYS A 158 -6.54 -9.51 16.90
N GLY A 159 -5.49 -9.09 17.60
CA GLY A 159 -4.19 -9.75 17.58
C GLY A 159 -3.43 -9.61 16.28
N ALA A 160 -2.17 -10.07 16.30
CA ALA A 160 -1.24 -9.97 15.18
C ALA A 160 -1.76 -10.62 13.88
N GLN A 161 -2.49 -11.74 14.00
CA GLN A 161 -3.14 -12.39 12.85
C GLN A 161 -4.25 -11.49 12.27
N GLY A 162 -5.04 -10.83 13.13
CA GLY A 162 -6.03 -9.86 12.72
C GLY A 162 -5.41 -8.68 11.98
N ASP A 163 -4.30 -8.14 12.49
CA ASP A 163 -3.56 -7.07 11.82
C ASP A 163 -3.05 -7.48 10.45
N ALA A 164 -2.50 -8.70 10.32
CA ALA A 164 -2.02 -9.23 9.05
C ALA A 164 -3.16 -9.37 8.02
N LEU A 165 -4.30 -9.95 8.43
CA LEU A 165 -5.47 -10.10 7.57
C LEU A 165 -6.08 -8.75 7.18
N HIS A 166 -6.12 -7.80 8.12
CA HIS A 166 -6.65 -6.46 7.87
C HIS A 166 -5.84 -5.75 6.79
N VAL A 167 -4.51 -5.77 6.89
CA VAL A 167 -3.61 -5.16 5.90
C VAL A 167 -3.80 -5.75 4.51
N LEU A 168 -3.86 -7.08 4.41
CA LEU A 168 -4.13 -7.78 3.15
C LEU A 168 -5.50 -7.39 2.57
N GLY A 169 -6.54 -7.32 3.42
CA GLY A 169 -7.88 -6.89 3.03
C GLY A 169 -7.92 -5.45 2.52
N CYS A 170 -7.22 -4.52 3.19
CA CYS A 170 -7.09 -3.14 2.73
C CYS A 170 -6.44 -3.07 1.35
N ALA A 171 -5.33 -3.79 1.15
CA ALA A 171 -4.61 -3.84 -0.11
C ALA A 171 -5.45 -4.45 -1.25
N ALA A 172 -6.13 -5.56 -0.98
CA ALA A 172 -7.05 -6.17 -1.94
C ALA A 172 -8.19 -5.22 -2.30
N GLY A 173 -8.77 -4.51 -1.32
CA GLY A 173 -9.81 -3.52 -1.53
C GLY A 173 -9.38 -2.38 -2.46
N ASP A 174 -8.17 -1.85 -2.28
CA ASP A 174 -7.62 -0.80 -3.16
C ASP A 174 -7.38 -1.32 -4.59
N ASN A 175 -6.80 -2.52 -4.73
CA ASN A 175 -6.61 -3.16 -6.03
C ASN A 175 -7.96 -3.44 -6.75
N LEU A 176 -9.00 -3.86 -6.02
CA LEU A 176 -10.33 -4.06 -6.58
C LEU A 176 -10.95 -2.73 -7.04
N ARG A 177 -10.83 -1.65 -6.25
CA ARG A 177 -11.26 -0.31 -6.67
C ARG A 177 -10.54 0.14 -7.93
N TRP A 178 -9.23 -0.12 -8.02
CA TRP A 178 -8.43 0.15 -9.21
C TRP A 178 -8.94 -0.62 -10.43
N LEU A 179 -9.23 -1.92 -10.30
CA LEU A 179 -9.77 -2.74 -11.38
C LEU A 179 -11.16 -2.27 -11.82
N LEU A 180 -12.04 -1.93 -10.88
CA LEU A 180 -13.39 -1.44 -11.17
C LEU A 180 -13.37 -0.12 -11.96
N ARG A 181 -12.40 0.77 -11.69
CA ARG A 181 -12.20 1.99 -12.50
C ARG A 181 -11.87 1.65 -13.96
N TRP A 182 -11.01 0.66 -14.20
CA TRP A 182 -10.70 0.19 -15.56
C TRP A 182 -11.90 -0.41 -16.27
N ILE A 183 -12.69 -1.24 -15.57
CA ILE A 183 -13.92 -1.83 -16.12
C ILE A 183 -14.91 -0.73 -16.48
N ALA A 184 -15.08 0.29 -15.62
CA ALA A 184 -15.94 1.43 -15.90
C ALA A 184 -15.49 2.22 -17.14
N CYS A 185 -14.18 2.49 -17.27
CA CYS A 185 -13.60 3.15 -18.44
C CYS A 185 -13.81 2.32 -19.72
N LEU A 186 -13.59 1.01 -19.67
CA LEU A 186 -13.82 0.10 -20.79
C LEU A 186 -15.29 0.13 -21.21
N ARG A 187 -16.22 0.09 -20.25
CA ARG A 187 -17.66 0.14 -20.53
C ARG A 187 -18.07 1.45 -21.20
N ALA A 188 -17.55 2.58 -20.72
CA ALA A 188 -17.79 3.89 -21.35
C ALA A 188 -17.23 3.95 -22.78
N TRP A 189 -16.03 3.41 -23.00
CA TRP A 189 -15.43 3.33 -24.33
C TRP A 189 -16.25 2.49 -25.30
N LEU A 190 -16.71 1.30 -24.88
CA LEU A 190 -17.57 0.43 -25.69
C LEU A 190 -18.90 1.10 -26.07
N GLN A 191 -19.49 1.88 -25.16
CA GLN A 191 -20.71 2.66 -25.45
C GLN A 191 -20.48 3.70 -26.55
N VAL A 192 -19.35 4.41 -26.52
CA VAL A 192 -18.98 5.40 -27.55
C VAL A 192 -18.74 4.73 -28.91
N VAL A 193 -18.04 3.59 -28.92
CA VAL A 193 -17.77 2.83 -30.16
C VAL A 193 -19.09 2.37 -30.78
N ARG A 194 -20.00 1.81 -29.98
CA ARG A 194 -21.33 1.38 -30.44
C ARG A 194 -22.18 2.55 -30.95
N ALA A 195 -22.12 3.71 -30.30
CA ALA A 195 -22.83 4.90 -30.76
C ALA A 195 -22.32 5.36 -32.14
N ARG A 196 -21.00 5.35 -32.36
CA ARG A 196 -20.37 5.73 -33.65
C ARG A 196 -20.69 4.78 -34.79
N SER A 197 -20.81 3.48 -34.53
CA SER A 197 -21.23 2.51 -35.55
C SER A 197 -22.72 2.61 -35.91
N SER A 198 -23.51 3.33 -35.11
CA SER A 198 -24.97 3.46 -35.27
C SER A 198 -25.40 4.74 -36.00
N THR A 199 -24.50 5.70 -36.22
CA THR A 199 -24.79 6.93 -36.98
C THR A 199 -24.65 6.66 -38.48
N PRO A 200 -25.75 6.72 -39.28
CA PRO A 200 -25.65 6.65 -40.73
C PRO A 200 -24.95 7.91 -41.24
N SER A 201 -24.01 7.76 -42.17
CA SER A 201 -23.47 8.88 -42.94
C SER A 201 -24.54 9.36 -43.91
N SER A 202 -25.45 10.24 -43.45
CA SER A 202 -26.34 10.98 -44.34
C SER A 202 -25.76 12.38 -44.56
N ILE A 203 -24.67 12.47 -45.35
CA ILE A 203 -24.40 13.67 -46.14
C ILE A 203 -25.30 13.54 -47.37
N MET A 204 -26.50 14.08 -47.25
CA MET A 204 -27.41 14.29 -48.38
C MET A 204 -26.91 15.53 -49.11
N TRP A 205 -26.22 15.35 -50.24
CA TRP A 205 -25.97 16.45 -51.17
C TRP A 205 -27.32 16.85 -51.79
N PRO A 206 -27.74 18.13 -51.76
CA PRO A 206 -28.89 18.55 -52.55
C PRO A 206 -28.49 18.48 -54.03
N ALA A 207 -29.11 17.55 -54.74
CA ALA A 207 -29.07 17.50 -56.19
C ALA A 207 -29.92 18.65 -56.76
N ASN A 208 -29.34 19.36 -57.72
CA ASN A 208 -30.00 20.15 -58.77
C ASN A 208 -30.64 21.50 -58.36
N MET A 209 -29.91 22.59 -58.59
CA MET A 209 -30.50 23.79 -59.22
C MET A 209 -29.88 23.92 -60.61
N ALA A 210 -30.65 23.56 -61.64
CA ALA A 210 -30.35 23.88 -63.02
C ALA A 210 -30.61 25.39 -63.25
N PRO A 211 -29.83 26.08 -64.08
CA PRO A 211 -30.17 27.44 -64.52
C PRO A 211 -31.23 27.34 -65.62
N GLU A 212 -32.40 27.95 -65.39
CA GLU A 212 -33.31 28.29 -66.49
C GLU A 212 -32.79 29.51 -67.24
N VAL A 213 -33.01 29.47 -68.56
CA VAL A 213 -32.52 30.35 -69.63
C VAL A 213 -33.15 31.74 -69.56
#